data_AF-A0A2A2B3C3-F1
#
_entry.id   AF-A0A2A2B3C3-F1
#
_cell.length_a   1.000
_cell.length_b   1.000
_cell.length_c   1.000
_cell.angle_alpha   90.00
_cell.angle_beta   90.00
_cell.angle_gamma   90.00
#
_symmetry.space_group_name_H-M   'P 1'
#
loop_
_entity.id
_entity.type
_entity.pdbx_description
1 polymer ?
#
loop_
_entity_poly.entity_id
_entity_poly.type
_entity_poly.pdbx_seq_one_letter_code
_entity_poly.pdbx_strand_id
1 'polypeptide(L)' 'MSNDKKTIEDYRHLVVSKDVTVHLSQDQQAMILKTYDYGLNAMTDIDEMLLSSVIRQLKTAIQADT' A
#
# COMPACT_ATOMS: atom_id res chain seq x y z
N MET A 1 10.72 4.88 -25.78
CA MET A 1 9.87 5.40 -24.68
C MET A 1 10.74 5.41 -23.43
N SER A 2 11.06 6.59 -22.89
CA SER A 2 11.83 6.65 -21.63
C SER A 2 11.04 5.97 -20.53
N ASN A 3 11.65 4.98 -19.87
CA ASN A 3 11.20 4.50 -18.57
C ASN A 3 11.51 5.59 -17.54
N ASP A 4 10.74 6.69 -17.57
CA ASP A 4 10.80 7.68 -16.51
C ASP A 4 10.24 7.03 -15.25
N LYS A 5 11.17 6.58 -14.39
CA LYS A 5 10.83 6.07 -13.06
C LYS A 5 10.13 7.21 -12.32
N LYS A 6 8.83 7.05 -12.07
CA LYS A 6 8.11 7.98 -11.21
C LYS A 6 8.74 7.99 -9.82
N THR A 7 8.87 9.18 -9.27
CA THR A 7 9.44 9.46 -7.95
C THR A 7 8.33 9.54 -6.90
N ILE A 8 8.69 9.63 -5.61
CA ILE A 8 7.70 9.85 -4.54
C ILE A 8 7.11 11.27 -4.65
N GLU A 9 7.93 12.24 -5.07
CA GLU A 9 7.53 13.63 -5.30
C GLU A 9 6.32 13.71 -6.25
N ASP A 10 6.31 12.88 -7.30
CA ASP A 10 5.21 12.82 -8.28
C ASP A 10 3.87 12.39 -7.66
N TYR A 11 3.86 11.78 -6.48
CA TYR A 11 2.64 11.30 -5.81
C TYR A 11 2.25 12.15 -4.60
N ARG A 12 3.06 13.12 -4.15
CA ARG A 12 2.77 13.94 -2.97
C ARG A 12 1.48 14.75 -3.09
N HIS A 13 1.06 15.09 -4.30
CA HIS A 13 -0.19 15.80 -4.56
C HIS A 13 -1.44 14.90 -4.45
N LEU A 14 -1.26 13.59 -4.30
CA LEU A 14 -2.33 12.59 -4.20
C LEU A 14 -2.56 12.11 -2.76
N VAL A 15 -1.83 12.64 -1.78
CA VAL A 15 -1.89 12.22 -0.37
C VAL A 15 -2.33 13.38 0.53
N VAL A 16 -2.87 13.05 1.70
CA VAL A 16 -3.35 14.01 2.70
C VAL A 16 -2.33 14.20 3.83
N SER A 17 -2.36 15.35 4.51
CA SER A 17 -1.47 15.66 5.65
C SER A 17 -2.00 15.18 7.01
N LYS A 18 -3.20 14.60 7.05
CA LYS A 18 -3.85 14.09 8.26
C LYS A 18 -3.72 12.57 8.38
N ASP A 19 -4.04 12.06 9.57
CA ASP A 19 -4.02 10.63 9.84
C ASP A 19 -4.99 9.86 8.93
N VAL A 20 -4.52 8.73 8.39
CA VAL A 20 -5.30 7.79 7.60
C VAL A 20 -5.42 6.50 8.39
N THR A 21 -6.64 6.10 8.74
CA THR A 21 -6.91 4.87 9.50
C THR A 21 -7.59 3.83 8.61
N VAL A 22 -7.11 2.59 8.64
CA VAL A 22 -7.72 1.44 7.93
C VAL A 22 -7.82 0.24 8.87
N HIS A 23 -8.87 -0.55 8.72
CA HIS A 23 -9.06 -1.78 9.49
C HIS A 23 -8.49 -2.97 8.73
N LEU A 24 -7.42 -3.56 9.29
CA LEU A 24 -6.73 -4.70 8.68
C LEU A 24 -7.17 -6.02 9.31
N SER A 25 -7.42 -7.03 8.50
CA SER A 25 -7.58 -8.40 8.99
C SER A 25 -6.26 -8.92 9.58
N GLN A 26 -6.34 -9.99 10.37
CA GLN A 26 -5.15 -10.65 10.92
C GLN A 26 -4.18 -11.10 9.81
N ASP A 27 -4.69 -11.61 8.69
CA ASP A 27 -3.87 -12.04 7.55
C ASP A 27 -3.18 -10.86 6.87
N GLN A 28 -3.87 -9.72 6.74
CA GLN A 28 -3.26 -8.50 6.20
C GLN A 28 -2.15 -7.97 7.11
N GLN A 29 -2.36 -8.02 8.43
CA GLN A 29 -1.34 -7.65 9.40
C GLN A 29 -0.13 -8.60 9.33
N ALA A 30 -0.36 -9.91 9.27
CA ALA A 30 0.69 -10.91 9.15
C ALA A 30 1.48 -10.76 7.83
N MET A 31 0.79 -10.49 6.72
CA MET A 31 1.42 -10.24 5.42
C MET A 31 2.34 -9.02 5.49
N ILE A 32 1.91 -7.90 6.10
CA ILE A 32 2.75 -6.70 6.25
C ILE A 32 4.03 -7.03 7.04
N LEU A 33 3.93 -7.76 8.16
CA LEU A 33 5.08 -8.17 8.96
C LEU A 33 6.01 -9.10 8.19
N LYS A 34 5.45 -10.11 7.50
CA LYS A 34 6.22 -11.01 6.65
C LYS A 34 6.95 -10.25 5.53
N THR A 35 6.30 -9.29 4.89
CA THR A 35 6.92 -8.45 3.85
C THR A 35 8.04 -7.58 4.41
N TYR A 36 7.92 -7.11 5.66
CA TYR A 36 9.01 -6.41 6.35
C TYR A 36 10.22 -7.32 6.60
N ASP A 37 9.98 -8.54 7.08
CA ASP A 37 11.04 -9.50 7.44
C ASP A 37 11.76 -10.10 6.21
N TYR A 38 11.02 -10.40 5.15
CA TYR A 38 11.53 -11.17 3.99
C TYR A 38 11.57 -10.37 2.67
N GLY A 39 11.01 -9.16 2.64
CA GLY A 39 10.93 -8.33 1.45
C GLY A 39 9.84 -8.74 0.44
N LEU A 40 9.55 -7.84 -0.50
CA LEU A 40 8.52 -8.04 -1.54
C LEU A 40 8.82 -9.24 -2.46
N ASN A 41 10.10 -9.58 -2.68
CA ASN A 41 10.50 -10.69 -3.55
C ASN A 41 10.10 -12.08 -2.98
N ALA A 42 9.74 -12.15 -1.69
CA ALA A 42 9.31 -13.38 -1.02
C ALA A 42 7.78 -13.49 -0.93
N MET A 43 7.03 -12.61 -1.59
CA MET A 43 5.58 -12.65 -1.61
C MET A 43 5.07 -13.79 -2.50
N THR A 44 4.04 -14.46 -2.00
CA THR A 44 3.22 -15.39 -2.78
C THR A 44 2.08 -14.65 -3.45
N ASP A 45 1.40 -15.27 -4.42
CA ASP A 45 0.19 -14.71 -5.05
C ASP A 45 -0.87 -14.27 -4.03
N ILE A 46 -1.01 -15.02 -2.93
CA ILE A 46 -1.92 -14.68 -1.83
C ILE A 46 -1.46 -13.41 -1.10
N ASP A 47 -0.16 -13.28 -0.81
CA ASP A 47 0.38 -12.07 -0.19
C ASP A 47 0.15 -10.85 -1.09
N GLU A 48 0.33 -11.00 -2.41
CA GLU A 48 0.10 -9.94 -3.39
C GLU A 48 -1.38 -9.51 -3.45
N MET A 49 -2.30 -10.47 -3.37
CA MET A 49 -3.73 -10.19 -3.27
C MET A 49 -4.07 -9.44 -1.98
N LEU A 50 -3.48 -9.84 -0.85
CA LEU A 50 -3.67 -9.16 0.44
C LEU A 50 -3.11 -7.74 0.39
N LEU A 51 -1.90 -7.53 -0.16
CA LEU A 51 -1.29 -6.22 -0.31
C LEU A 51 -2.13 -5.30 -1.22
N SER A 52 -2.62 -5.84 -2.34
CA SER A 52 -3.52 -5.11 -3.24
C SER A 52 -4.80 -4.65 -2.53
N SER A 53 -5.36 -5.49 -1.66
CA SER A 53 -6.50 -5.15 -0.83
C SER A 53 -6.19 -4.02 0.17
N VAL A 54 -5.03 -4.06 0.84
CA VAL A 54 -4.57 -2.99 1.75
C VAL A 54 -4.37 -1.66 1.00
N ILE A 55 -3.70 -1.69 -0.15
CA ILE A 55 -3.47 -0.50 -0.99
C ILE A 55 -4.80 0.12 -1.42
N ARG A 56 -5.79 -0.70 -1.81
CA ARG A 56 -7.12 -0.22 -2.18
C ARG A 56 -7.81 0.48 -1.00
N GLN A 57 -7.76 -0.10 0.20
CA GLN A 57 -8.33 0.51 1.40
C GLN A 57 -7.67 1.85 1.73
N LEU A 58 -6.34 1.92 1.68
CA LEU A 58 -5.60 3.16 1.88
C LEU A 58 -5.98 4.23 0.85
N LYS A 59 -6.06 3.86 -0.43
CA LYS A 59 -6.47 4.78 -1.49
C LYS A 59 -7.87 5.34 -1.24
N THR A 60 -8.83 4.48 -0.88
CA THR A 60 -10.18 4.92 -0.54
C THR A 60 -10.20 5.85 0.66
N ALA A 61 -9.43 5.54 1.71
CA ALA A 61 -9.35 6.38 2.91
C ALA A 61 -8.72 7.75 2.61
N ILE A 62 -7.69 7.81 1.77
CA ILE A 62 -7.08 9.08 1.31
C ILE A 62 -8.08 9.92 0.50
N GLN A 63 -8.86 9.28 -0.38
CA GLN A 63 -9.81 9.95 -1.29
C GLN A 63 -11.14 10.33 -0.64
N ALA A 64 -11.55 9.65 0.44
CA ALA A 64 -12.78 9.99 1.17
C ALA A 64 -12.77 11.41 1.76
N ASP A 65 -11.60 12.03 1.79
CA ASP A 65 -11.29 13.28 2.48
C ASP A 65 -10.85 14.43 1.56
N THR A 66 -10.85 14.22 0.24
CA THR A 66 -10.57 15.23 -0.80
C THR A 66 -11.84 15.61 -1.54
#